data_AF-A0A353H4J7-F1
#
_entry.id   AF-A0A353H4J7-F1
#
_cell.length_a   1.000
_cell.length_b   1.000
_cell.length_c   1.000
_cell.angle_alpha   90.00
_cell.angle_beta   90.00
_cell.angle_gamma   90.00
#
_symmetry.space_group_name_H-M   'P 1'
#
loop_
_entity.id
_entity.type
_entity.pdbx_description
1 polymer ?
#
loop_
_entity_poly.entity_id
_entity_poly.type
_entity_poly.pdbx_seq_one_letter_code
_entity_poly.pdbx_strand_id
1 'polypeptide(L)' 'GVIILAGILEEQAQGVKASAEAHGLKFVEQRQSGDWVALVCRKEKYQ' A
#
# COMPACT_ATOMS: atom_id res chain seq x y z
N GLY A 1 5.22 -3.66 12.08
CA GLY A 1 6.27 -3.30 11.10
C GLY A 1 5.67 -2.45 10.02
N VAL A 2 6.51 -1.75 9.24
CA VAL A 2 6.11 -0.95 8.07
C VAL A 2 6.65 -1.63 6.81
N ILE A 3 5.86 -1.62 5.73
CA ILE A 3 6.24 -2.09 4.41
C ILE A 3 5.90 -1.03 3.37
N ILE A 4 6.73 -0.91 2.35
CA ILE A 4 6.51 -0.04 1.19
C ILE A 4 6.28 -0.95 -0.01
N LEU A 5 5.11 -0.84 -0.63
CA LEU A 5 4.76 -1.51 -1.88
C LEU A 5 4.96 -0.47 -3.00
N ALA A 6 5.99 -0.62 -3.83
CA ALA A 6 6.36 0.35 -4.86
C ALA A 6 6.44 -0.29 -6.25
N GLY A 7 6.52 0.53 -7.29
CA GLY A 7 6.50 0.06 -8.68
C GLY A 7 5.09 -0.32 -9.15
N ILE A 8 4.07 0.30 -8.56
CA ILE A 8 2.66 0.06 -8.88
C ILE A 8 2.24 1.08 -9.93
N LEU A 9 1.57 0.67 -11.01
CA LEU A 9 0.94 1.62 -11.93
C LEU A 9 -0.31 2.23 -11.28
N GLU A 10 -0.64 3.48 -11.59
CA GLU A 10 -1.77 4.20 -10.99
C GLU A 10 -3.07 3.40 -11.03
N GLU A 11 -3.40 2.79 -12.17
CA GLU A 11 -4.62 2.00 -12.36
C GLU A 11 -4.64 0.71 -11.51
N GLN A 12 -3.48 0.26 -11.03
CA GLN A 12 -3.33 -0.91 -10.17
C GLN A 12 -3.35 -0.55 -8.68
N ALA A 13 -3.16 0.72 -8.32
CA ALA A 13 -2.97 1.15 -6.94
C ALA A 13 -4.13 0.75 -6.00
N GLN A 14 -5.37 0.89 -6.46
CA GLN A 14 -6.55 0.50 -5.69
C GLN A 14 -6.59 -1.01 -5.42
N GLY A 15 -6.25 -1.83 -6.42
CA GLY A 15 -6.21 -3.29 -6.27
C GLY A 15 -5.11 -3.74 -5.30
N VAL A 16 -3.92 -3.14 -5.38
CA VAL A 16 -2.82 -3.44 -4.46
C VAL A 16 -3.17 -3.02 -3.03
N LYS A 17 -3.78 -1.85 -2.85
CA LYS A 17 -4.26 -1.39 -1.53
C LYS A 17 -5.28 -2.36 -0.93
N ALA A 18 -6.29 -2.76 -1.69
CA ALA A 18 -7.31 -3.70 -1.23
C ALA A 18 -6.72 -5.06 -0.84
N SER A 19 -5.74 -5.55 -1.63
CA SER A 19 -5.00 -6.78 -1.28
C SER A 19 -4.21 -6.61 0.02
N ALA A 20 -3.51 -5.49 0.20
CA ALA A 20 -2.77 -5.22 1.43
C ALA A 20 -3.70 -5.23 2.67
N GLU A 21 -4.87 -4.59 2.56
CA GLU A 21 -5.90 -4.59 3.61
C GLU A 21 -6.45 -5.99 3.91
N ALA A 22 -6.72 -6.79 2.89
CA ALA A 22 -7.14 -8.19 3.04
C ALA A 22 -6.09 -9.06 3.77
N HIS A 23 -4.80 -8.68 3.69
CA HIS A 23 -3.70 -9.34 4.40
C HIS A 23 -3.40 -8.72 5.78
N GLY A 24 -4.31 -7.89 6.31
CA GLY A 24 -4.18 -7.30 7.65
C GLY A 24 -3.18 -6.15 7.73
N LEU A 25 -2.80 -5.56 6.60
CA LEU A 25 -2.03 -4.33 6.57
C LEU A 25 -2.98 -3.14 6.55
N LYS A 26 -2.62 -2.08 7.27
CA LYS A 26 -3.32 -0.79 7.21
C LYS A 26 -2.58 0.17 6.32
N PHE A 27 -3.29 0.79 5.39
CA PHE A 27 -2.79 1.91 4.61
C PHE A 27 -2.41 3.07 5.53
N VAL A 28 -1.25 3.69 5.25
CA VAL A 28 -0.75 4.86 5.97
C VAL A 28 -0.74 6.06 5.04
N GLU A 29 -0.03 5.95 3.91
CA GLU A 29 0.04 7.01 2.92
C GLU A 29 0.40 6.49 1.52
N GLN A 30 0.23 7.35 0.53
CA GLN A 30 0.59 7.12 -0.86
C GLN A 30 1.58 8.20 -1.33
N ARG A 31 2.55 7.79 -2.13
CA ARG A 31 3.40 8.68 -2.92
C ARG A 31 3.24 8.34 -4.40
N GLN A 32 3.37 9.33 -5.25
CA GLN A 32 3.21 9.18 -6.69
C GLN A 32 4.22 10.05 -7.44
N SER A 33 4.72 9.53 -8.56
CA SER A 33 5.59 10.22 -9.51
C SER A 33 5.22 9.80 -10.93
N GLY A 34 4.48 10.64 -11.65
CA GLY A 34 3.84 10.25 -12.90
C GLY A 34 2.85 9.10 -12.64
N ASP A 35 2.90 8.06 -13.48
CA ASP A 35 2.02 6.89 -13.36
C ASP A 35 2.48 5.90 -12.28
N TRP A 36 3.62 6.15 -11.64
CA TRP A 36 4.19 5.25 -10.64
C TRP A 36 3.76 5.63 -9.23
N VAL A 37 3.21 4.65 -8.52
CA VAL A 37 2.69 4.74 -7.17
C VAL A 37 3.53 3.90 -6.21
N ALA A 38 3.70 4.42 -4.99
CA ALA A 38 4.17 3.68 -3.84
C ALA A 38 3.17 3.82 -2.68
N LEU A 39 2.80 2.70 -2.07
CA LEU A 39 1.91 2.61 -0.92
C LEU A 39 2.71 2.27 0.33
N VAL A 40 2.55 3.06 1.39
CA VAL A 40 3.08 2.78 2.71
C VAL A 40 2.01 2.11 3.54
N CYS A 41 2.29 0.90 4.02
CA CYS A 41 1.37 0.12 4.83
C CYS A 41 2.03 -0.30 6.16
N ARG A 42 1.24 -0.39 7.23
CA ARG A 42 1.71 -0.94 8.52
C ARG A 42 0.97 -2.23 8.85
N LYS A 43 1.68 -3.22 9.39
CA LYS A 43 1.04 -4.33 10.10
C LYS A 43 0.55 -3.80 11.45
N GLU A 44 -0.75 -3.84 11.68
CA GLU A 44 -1.30 -3.52 12.98
C GLU A 44 -0.84 -4.57 14.00
N LYS A 45 -0.51 -4.13 15.22
CA LYS A 45 -0.16 -5.05 16.29
C LYS A 45 -1.45 -5.78 16.70
N TYR A 46 -1.38 -7.10 16.83
CA TYR A 46 -2.41 -7.84 17.56
C TYR A 46 -2.47 -7.25 18.98
N GLN A 47 -3.66 -6.79 19.39
CA GLN A 47 -3.91 -6.38 20.78
C GLN A 47 -3.99 -7.61 21.68
#